data_AF-A0A0T6B9S4-F1
#
_entry.id   AF-A0A0T6B9S4-F1
#
_cell.length_a   1.000
_cell.length_b   1.000
_cell.length_c   1.000
_cell.angle_alpha   90.00
_cell.angle_beta   90.00
_cell.angle_gamma   90.00
#
_symmetry.space_group_name_H-M   'P 1'
#
loop_
_entity.id
_entity.type
_entity.pdbx_description
1 polymer ?
#
loop_
_entity_poly.entity_id
_entity_poly.type
_entity_poly.pdbx_seq_one_letter_code
_entity_poly.pdbx_strand_id
1 'polypeptide(L)'
;GIRRGYEVYKQVCAACHSMRYIAYRDLVGVTHTEDQAKAEAAEIQVTDGPDDTGAMFQRPGKLSDYFPSPYPNEEAARAANNGAFPPDLSYVVPARHGGEDYIFALLTG
;
A
#
# COMPACT_ATOMS: atom_id res chain seq x y z
N GLY A 1 2.27 -10.28 -15.01
CA GLY A 1 1.03 -10.77 -14.40
C GLY A 1 0.87 -10.13 -13.04
N ILE A 2 -0.37 -9.80 -12.67
CA ILE A 2 -0.69 -8.88 -11.56
C ILE A 2 -0.11 -9.36 -10.23
N ARG A 3 -0.13 -10.68 -9.96
CA ARG A 3 0.48 -11.25 -8.73
C ARG A 3 1.97 -10.91 -8.57
N ARG A 4 2.77 -11.03 -9.64
CA ARG A 4 4.20 -10.64 -9.57
C ARG A 4 4.38 -9.14 -9.41
N GLY A 5 3.50 -8.34 -10.02
CA GLY A 5 3.52 -6.88 -9.86
C GLY A 5 3.24 -6.45 -8.42
N TYR A 6 2.32 -7.15 -7.74
CA TYR A 6 2.08 -6.94 -6.31
C TYR A 6 3.33 -7.21 -5.46
N GLU A 7 4.05 -8.31 -5.70
CA GLU A 7 5.31 -8.60 -4.98
C GLU A 7 6.36 -7.51 -5.19
N VAL A 8 6.48 -7.00 -6.42
CA VAL A 8 7.38 -5.86 -6.70
C VAL A 8 6.96 -4.62 -5.91
N TYR A 9 5.67 -4.29 -5.88
CA TYR A 9 5.17 -3.19 -5.06
C TYR A 9 5.51 -3.41 -3.58
N LYS A 10 5.17 -4.57 -3.02
CA LYS A 10 5.37 -4.92 -1.61
C LYS A 10 6.84 -4.82 -1.22
N GLN A 11 7.75 -5.35 -2.04
CA GLN A 11 9.18 -5.48 -1.71
C GLN A 11 10.00 -4.23 -2.04
N VAL A 12 9.59 -3.41 -3.01
CA VAL A 12 10.40 -2.29 -3.50
C VAL A 12 9.72 -0.95 -3.26
N CYS A 13 8.42 -0.84 -3.52
CA CYS A 13 7.73 0.45 -3.56
C CYS A 13 7.06 0.83 -2.24
N ALA A 14 6.53 -0.15 -1.50
CA ALA A 14 5.69 0.08 -0.31
C ALA A 14 6.42 0.80 0.83
N ALA A 15 7.75 0.81 0.82
CA ALA A 15 8.56 1.55 1.79
C ALA A 15 8.47 3.09 1.62
N CYS A 16 8.14 3.58 0.42
CA CYS A 16 8.10 5.02 0.12
C CYS A 16 6.76 5.47 -0.48
N HIS A 17 6.08 4.60 -1.22
CA HIS A 17 4.85 4.91 -1.91
C HIS A 17 3.64 4.31 -1.21
N SER A 18 2.62 5.14 -1.00
CA SER A 18 1.30 4.70 -0.54
C SER A 18 0.46 4.14 -1.69
N MET A 19 -0.52 3.31 -1.35
CA MET A 19 -1.58 2.87 -2.25
C MET A 19 -2.91 2.84 -1.49
N ARG A 20 -3.36 4.02 -1.08
CA ARG A 20 -4.42 4.20 -0.05
C ARG A 20 -5.79 3.68 -0.45
N TYR A 21 -6.06 3.45 -1.73
CA TYR A 21 -7.37 3.02 -2.22
C TYR A 21 -7.49 1.51 -2.48
N ILE A 22 -6.44 0.74 -2.16
CA ILE A 22 -6.44 -0.71 -2.29
C ILE A 22 -6.47 -1.36 -0.90
N ALA A 23 -7.44 -2.23 -0.68
CA ALA A 23 -7.56 -3.06 0.51
C ALA A 23 -7.16 -4.50 0.23
N TYR A 24 -6.79 -5.25 1.28
CA TYR A 24 -6.37 -6.65 1.13
C TYR A 24 -7.47 -7.53 0.52
N ARG A 25 -8.76 -7.21 0.76
CA ARG A 25 -9.90 -7.86 0.10
C ARG A 25 -9.89 -7.72 -1.43
N ASP A 26 -9.30 -6.66 -1.98
CA ASP A 26 -9.22 -6.44 -3.43
C ASP A 26 -8.23 -7.40 -4.12
N LEU A 27 -7.38 -8.09 -3.33
CA LEU A 27 -6.47 -9.12 -3.84
C LEU A 27 -7.16 -10.47 -4.07
N VAL A 28 -8.27 -10.73 -3.38
CA VAL A 28 -8.96 -12.02 -3.37
C VAL A 28 -9.57 -12.31 -4.73
N GLY A 29 -9.21 -13.45 -5.33
CA GLY A 29 -9.68 -13.86 -6.65
C GLY A 29 -9.00 -13.13 -7.82
N VAL A 30 -8.11 -12.16 -7.55
CA VAL A 30 -7.35 -11.42 -8.57
C VAL A 30 -5.89 -11.87 -8.57
N THR A 31 -5.23 -11.80 -7.42
CA THR A 31 -3.83 -12.18 -7.26
C THR A 31 -3.62 -13.27 -6.22
N HIS A 32 -4.51 -13.36 -5.23
CA HIS A 32 -4.43 -14.26 -4.08
C HIS A 32 -5.73 -15.03 -3.87
N THR A 33 -5.64 -16.21 -3.24
CA THR A 33 -6.81 -16.82 -2.60
C THR A 33 -7.19 -16.03 -1.36
N GLU A 34 -8.39 -16.26 -0.80
CA GLU A 34 -8.82 -15.60 0.42
C GLU A 34 -7.86 -15.88 1.60
N ASP A 35 -7.44 -17.13 1.78
CA ASP A 35 -6.51 -17.52 2.85
C ASP A 35 -5.13 -16.87 2.69
N GLN A 36 -4.64 -16.74 1.44
CA GLN A 36 -3.40 -16.05 1.16
C GLN A 36 -3.51 -14.55 1.47
N ALA A 37 -4.60 -13.89 1.06
CA ALA A 37 -4.82 -12.48 1.35
C ALA A 37 -5.04 -12.21 2.86
N LYS A 38 -5.64 -13.16 3.60
CA LYS A 38 -5.74 -13.09 5.06
C LYS A 38 -4.36 -13.20 5.72
N ALA A 39 -3.54 -14.15 5.28
CA ALA A 39 -2.18 -14.30 5.78
C ALA A 39 -1.36 -13.02 5.52
N GLU A 40 -1.46 -12.49 4.32
CA GLU A 40 -0.82 -11.24 3.89
C GLU A 40 -1.25 -10.04 4.75
N ALA A 41 -2.56 -9.86 4.96
CA ALA A 41 -3.07 -8.78 5.82
C ALA A 41 -2.60 -8.92 7.28
N ALA A 42 -2.46 -10.15 7.78
CA ALA A 42 -2.04 -10.41 9.15
C ALA A 42 -0.55 -10.09 9.41
N GLU A 43 0.26 -9.87 8.37
CA GLU A 43 1.67 -9.48 8.51
C GLU A 43 1.84 -8.06 9.08
N ILE A 44 0.82 -7.20 8.93
CA ILE A 44 0.86 -5.82 9.41
C ILE A 44 0.15 -5.66 10.76
N GLN A 45 0.58 -4.64 11.52
CA GLN A 45 -0.10 -4.17 12.71
C GLN A 45 -0.92 -2.93 12.39
N VAL A 46 -2.21 -2.98 12.68
CA VAL A 46 -3.17 -1.90 12.45
C VAL A 46 -3.64 -1.37 13.79
N THR A 47 -3.64 -0.04 13.93
CA THR A 47 -4.23 0.64 15.09
C THR A 47 -5.75 0.59 15.01
N ASP A 48 -6.39 0.16 16.09
CA ASP A 48 -7.85 0.06 16.23
C ASP A 48 -8.27 0.52 17.65
N GLY A 49 -9.58 0.63 17.88
CA GLY A 49 -10.16 1.05 19.16
C GLY A 49 -11.00 2.33 19.06
N PRO A 50 -11.35 2.94 20.22
CA PRO A 50 -10.86 2.60 21.56
C PRO A 50 -11.44 1.29 22.16
N ASP A 51 -10.73 0.71 23.11
CA ASP A 51 -11.20 -0.40 23.96
C ASP A 51 -12.10 0.07 25.12
N ASP A 52 -12.46 -0.85 26.03
CA ASP A 52 -13.32 -0.58 27.19
C ASP A 52 -12.69 0.36 28.22
N THR A 53 -11.38 0.59 28.15
CA THR A 53 -10.64 1.57 28.97
C THR A 53 -10.46 2.91 28.27
N GLY A 54 -10.89 3.03 27.00
CA GLY A 54 -10.69 4.22 26.17
C GLY A 54 -9.34 4.26 25.45
N ALA A 55 -8.56 3.17 25.47
CA ALA A 55 -7.23 3.11 24.86
C ALA A 55 -7.29 2.58 23.42
N MET A 56 -6.44 3.14 22.54
CA MET A 56 -6.21 2.56 21.20
C MET A 56 -5.24 1.38 21.33
N PHE A 57 -5.44 0.34 20.53
CA PHE A 57 -4.62 -0.87 20.56
C PHE A 57 -4.14 -1.27 19.15
N GLN A 58 -3.12 -2.13 19.09
CA GLN A 58 -2.64 -2.73 17.85
C GLN A 58 -3.23 -4.12 17.66
N ARG A 59 -3.64 -4.44 16.44
CA ARG A 59 -4.05 -5.79 16.06
C ARG A 59 -3.43 -6.21 14.73
N PRO A 60 -3.32 -7.53 14.46
CA PRO A 60 -3.09 -8.01 13.11
C PRO A 60 -4.12 -7.44 12.13
N GLY A 61 -3.67 -7.16 10.91
CA GLY A 61 -4.55 -6.72 9.84
C GLY A 61 -5.58 -7.78 9.42
N LYS A 62 -6.70 -7.33 8.87
CA LYS A 62 -7.76 -8.14 8.29
C LYS A 62 -8.02 -7.70 6.85
N LEU A 63 -8.77 -8.52 6.11
CA LEU A 63 -9.06 -8.26 4.69
C LEU A 63 -9.67 -6.88 4.40
N SER A 64 -10.43 -6.31 5.34
CA SER A 64 -11.05 -5.00 5.16
C SER A 64 -10.08 -3.83 5.33
N ASP A 65 -8.89 -4.05 5.88
CA ASP A 65 -7.91 -2.98 6.06
C ASP A 65 -7.26 -2.62 4.72
N TYR A 66 -6.94 -1.33 4.59
CA TYR A 66 -6.21 -0.79 3.44
C TYR A 66 -4.70 -1.07 3.57
N PHE A 67 -3.98 -0.97 2.46
CA PHE A 67 -2.52 -1.04 2.51
C PHE A 67 -1.96 0.06 3.42
N PRO A 68 -0.95 -0.26 4.23
CA PRO A 68 -0.39 0.69 5.18
C PRO A 68 0.29 1.84 4.42
N SER A 69 0.10 3.06 4.92
CA SER A 69 0.88 4.21 4.44
C SER A 69 2.29 4.14 5.04
N PRO A 70 3.36 4.32 4.25
CA PRO A 70 4.74 4.31 4.77
C PRO A 70 5.02 5.49 5.71
N TYR A 71 4.22 6.56 5.61
CA TYR A 71 4.36 7.76 6.41
C TYR A 71 3.01 8.18 7.02
N PRO A 72 3.02 8.78 8.22
CA PRO A 72 1.79 9.24 8.87
C PRO A 72 1.18 10.48 8.22
N ASN A 73 1.98 11.29 7.51
CA ASN A 73 1.56 12.50 6.82
C ASN A 73 2.56 12.91 5.72
N GLU A 74 2.22 13.96 4.95
CA GLU A 74 3.03 14.45 3.85
C GLU A 74 4.36 15.06 4.33
N GLU A 75 4.36 15.75 5.47
CA GLU A 75 5.55 16.39 6.03
C GLU A 75 6.60 15.35 6.41
N ALA A 76 6.19 14.24 7.03
CA ALA A 76 7.07 13.11 7.34
C ALA A 76 7.63 12.47 6.07
N ALA A 77 6.78 12.31 5.04
CA ALA A 77 7.21 11.78 3.76
C ALA A 77 8.27 12.67 3.09
N ARG A 78 8.05 14.00 3.07
CA ARG A 78 9.02 14.96 2.52
C ARG A 78 10.31 14.99 3.31
N ALA A 79 10.24 14.97 4.64
CA ALA A 79 11.42 14.93 5.50
C ALA A 79 12.29 13.70 5.22
N ALA A 80 11.67 12.53 5.00
CA ALA A 80 12.36 11.28 4.68
C ALA A 80 12.93 11.22 3.25
N ASN A 81 12.46 12.09 2.34
CA ASN A 81 12.77 12.03 0.91
C ASN A 81 13.39 13.34 0.37
N ASN A 82 14.22 14.03 1.17
CA ASN A 82 14.93 15.26 0.78
C ASN A 82 14.00 16.37 0.24
N GLY A 83 12.81 16.50 0.84
CA GLY A 83 11.79 17.48 0.47
C GLY A 83 10.82 17.03 -0.63
N ALA A 84 11.12 15.93 -1.34
CA ALA A 84 10.23 15.36 -2.35
C ALA A 84 9.10 14.56 -1.69
N PHE A 85 7.90 14.60 -2.27
CA PHE A 85 6.77 13.81 -1.81
C PHE A 85 6.51 12.64 -2.78
N PRO A 86 6.73 11.38 -2.37
CA PRO A 86 6.41 10.23 -3.19
C PRO A 86 4.90 10.19 -3.48
N PRO A 87 4.47 10.16 -4.76
CA PRO A 87 3.05 10.11 -5.10
C PRO A 87 2.42 8.78 -4.66
N ASP A 88 1.14 8.85 -4.29
CA ASP A 88 0.30 7.66 -4.11
C ASP A 88 0.13 6.93 -5.46
N LEU A 89 0.28 5.61 -5.44
CA LEU A 89 0.31 4.79 -6.65
C LEU A 89 -1.05 4.21 -7.05
N SER A 90 -2.12 4.41 -6.25
CA SER A 90 -3.44 3.80 -6.52
C SER A 90 -3.98 4.16 -7.90
N TYR A 91 -3.68 5.37 -8.38
CA TYR A 91 -4.14 5.89 -9.67
C TYR A 91 -2.99 6.45 -10.53
N VAL A 92 -1.74 6.03 -10.28
CA VAL A 92 -0.58 6.63 -10.99
C VAL A 92 -0.64 6.42 -12.50
N VAL A 93 -1.17 5.27 -12.95
CA VAL A 93 -1.34 4.95 -14.37
C VAL A 93 -2.30 5.93 -15.05
N PRO A 94 -3.57 6.07 -14.63
CA PRO A 94 -4.47 7.06 -15.26
C PRO A 94 -4.09 8.52 -14.96
N ALA A 95 -3.30 8.80 -13.92
CA ALA A 95 -2.88 10.15 -13.57
C ALA A 95 -1.69 10.69 -14.40
N ARG A 96 -1.18 9.93 -15.37
CA ARG A 96 -0.06 10.32 -16.22
C ARG A 96 -0.38 10.08 -17.69
N HIS A 97 -0.06 11.07 -18.54
CA HIS A 97 -0.12 10.88 -19.98
C HIS A 97 0.83 9.76 -20.40
N GLY A 98 0.36 8.86 -21.25
CA GLY A 98 1.10 7.65 -21.65
C GLY A 98 0.92 6.45 -20.72
N GLY A 99 0.25 6.60 -19.57
CA GLY A 99 -0.16 5.47 -18.73
C GLY A 99 0.99 4.54 -18.36
N GLU A 100 0.77 3.24 -18.52
CA GLU A 100 1.74 2.18 -18.24
C GLU A 100 3.03 2.30 -19.08
N ASP A 101 2.96 2.79 -20.33
CA ASP A 101 4.14 2.95 -21.19
C ASP A 101 5.08 4.02 -20.61
N TYR A 102 4.51 5.11 -20.10
CA TYR A 102 5.28 6.16 -19.40
C TYR A 102 5.94 5.59 -18.14
N ILE A 103 5.20 4.82 -17.33
CA ILE A 103 5.74 4.24 -16.10
C ILE A 103 6.84 3.22 -16.39
N PHE A 104 6.65 2.36 -17.40
CA PHE A 104 7.65 1.38 -17.79
C PHE A 104 8.93 2.08 -18.27
N ALA A 105 8.81 3.04 -19.19
CA ALA A 105 9.96 3.80 -19.68
C ALA A 105 10.69 4.56 -18.56
N LEU A 106 9.96 5.09 -17.57
CA LEU A 106 10.55 5.76 -16.40
C LEU A 106 11.35 4.79 -15.51
N LEU A 107 10.90 3.55 -15.35
CA LEU A 107 11.56 2.55 -14.50
C LEU A 107 12.75 1.84 -15.18
N THR A 108 12.79 1.81 -16.52
CA THR A 108 13.83 1.11 -17.29
C THR A 108 14.72 2.04 -18.12
N GLY A 109 14.49 3.35 -18.04
CA GLY A 109 15.19 4.38 -18.82
C GLY A 109 16.56 4.75 -18.28
#